data_AF-A0A498ERR2-F1
#
_entry.id   AF-A0A498ERR2-F1
#
_cell.length_a   1.000
_cell.length_b   1.000
_cell.length_c   1.000
_cell.angle_alpha   90.00
_cell.angle_beta   90.00
_cell.angle_gamma   90.00
#
_symmetry.space_group_name_H-M   'P 1'
#
loop_
_entity.id
_entity.type
_entity.pdbx_description
1 polymer ?
#
loop_
_entity_poly.entity_id
_entity_poly.type
_entity_poly.pdbx_seq_one_letter_code
_entity_poly.pdbx_strand_id
1 'polypeptide(L)'
;RALQLLVTLTGNLGEQGTGLDHYVGQEKIWTFHGWKSLSFPTGNVRGVPTTLWTYYHAGILDNTDADTAAKIRESIDEGWMPVYPEERDDGSRPDPTTMFVWRGNYFNQAKGNVAVEEELWPKLDLVVDINFRMDSTALYSDIV
;
A
#
# COMPACT_ATOMS: atom_id res chain seq x y z
N ARG A 1 10.49 -16.49 8.91
CA ARG A 1 11.52 -16.65 9.97
C ARG A 1 12.00 -18.09 10.14
N ALA A 2 11.13 -19.11 10.22
CA ALA A 2 11.59 -20.51 10.38
C ALA A 2 12.54 -21.00 9.26
N LEU A 3 12.27 -20.67 8.00
CA LEU A 3 13.17 -21.01 6.88
C LEU A 3 14.54 -20.32 6.99
N GLN A 4 14.57 -19.05 7.42
CA GLN A 4 15.82 -18.33 7.68
C GLN A 4 16.61 -19.00 8.80
N LEU A 5 15.93 -19.45 9.86
CA LEU A 5 16.55 -20.20 10.95
C LEU A 5 17.17 -21.51 10.44
N LEU A 6 16.49 -22.26 9.59
CA LEU A 6 17.01 -23.50 9.00
C LEU A 6 18.30 -23.28 8.22
N VAL A 7 18.33 -22.31 7.30
CA VAL A 7 19.54 -22.02 6.50
C VAL A 7 20.67 -21.47 7.36
N THR A 8 20.35 -20.75 8.44
CA THR A 8 21.34 -20.30 9.44
C THR A 8 21.92 -21.50 10.20
N LEU A 9 21.07 -22.40 10.71
CA LEU A 9 21.50 -23.57 11.50
C LEU A 9 22.30 -24.58 10.67
N THR A 10 22.00 -24.69 9.39
CA THR A 10 22.70 -25.59 8.47
C THR A 10 23.93 -24.96 7.83
N GLY A 11 24.25 -23.69 8.15
CA GLY A 11 25.42 -22.98 7.60
C GLY A 11 25.31 -22.66 6.10
N ASN A 12 24.12 -22.74 5.52
CA ASN A 12 23.85 -22.57 4.09
C ASN A 12 23.49 -21.12 3.76
N LEU A 13 24.28 -20.15 4.23
CA LEU A 13 24.10 -18.72 3.94
C LEU A 13 25.38 -18.13 3.35
N GLY A 14 25.25 -17.43 2.23
CA GLY A 14 26.36 -16.68 1.61
C GLY A 14 27.22 -17.48 0.63
N GLU A 15 26.95 -18.77 0.45
CA GLU A 15 27.66 -19.63 -0.50
C GLU A 15 26.85 -19.81 -1.80
N GLN A 16 27.57 -20.03 -2.91
CA GLN A 16 26.94 -20.22 -4.22
C GLN A 16 26.01 -21.45 -4.22
N GLY A 17 24.77 -21.26 -4.66
CA GLY A 17 23.76 -22.32 -4.69
C GLY A 17 23.13 -22.64 -3.33
N THR A 18 23.37 -21.82 -2.30
CA THR A 18 22.77 -21.94 -0.97
C THR A 18 21.97 -20.68 -0.62
N GLY A 19 21.20 -20.73 0.47
CA GLY A 19 20.50 -19.58 1.02
C GLY A 19 18.99 -19.73 1.05
N LEU A 20 18.33 -18.62 1.38
CA LEU A 20 16.88 -18.46 1.22
C LEU A 20 16.65 -17.39 0.15
N ASP A 21 16.41 -17.84 -1.07
CA ASP A 21 16.12 -16.96 -2.19
C ASP A 21 14.61 -16.77 -2.34
N HIS A 22 14.16 -15.55 -2.07
CA HIS A 22 12.75 -15.17 -2.17
C HIS A 22 12.45 -14.56 -3.53
N TYR A 23 11.60 -15.25 -4.30
CA TYR A 23 11.17 -14.82 -5.64
C TYR A 23 9.70 -14.42 -5.62
N VAL A 24 9.45 -13.14 -5.87
CA VAL A 24 8.10 -12.54 -5.92
C VAL A 24 7.98 -11.64 -7.16
N GLY A 25 7.37 -10.47 -7.04
CA GLY A 25 7.27 -9.49 -8.11
C GLY A 25 8.61 -8.79 -8.40
N GLN A 26 8.56 -7.88 -9.37
CA GLN A 26 9.71 -7.07 -9.77
C GLN A 26 9.91 -5.88 -8.81
N GLU A 27 10.35 -6.16 -7.59
CA GLU A 27 10.46 -5.15 -6.52
C GLU A 27 11.85 -4.51 -6.41
N LYS A 28 12.91 -5.24 -6.83
CA LYS A 28 14.30 -4.77 -6.69
C LYS A 28 14.70 -3.85 -7.84
N ILE A 29 14.99 -2.59 -7.51
CA ILE A 29 15.57 -1.62 -8.45
C ILE A 29 17.09 -1.64 -8.32
N TRP A 30 17.80 -2.04 -9.38
CA TRP A 30 19.27 -2.15 -9.35
C TRP A 30 19.94 -0.76 -9.29
N THR A 31 19.41 0.20 -10.03
CA THR A 31 19.88 1.60 -10.06
C THR A 31 19.13 2.49 -9.07
N PHE A 32 18.94 1.99 -7.83
CA PHE A 32 18.10 2.64 -6.81
C PHE A 32 18.47 4.11 -6.55
N HIS A 33 19.76 4.44 -6.53
CA HIS A 33 20.21 5.82 -6.31
C HIS A 33 19.68 6.79 -7.38
N GLY A 34 19.85 6.46 -8.66
CA GLY A 34 19.39 7.30 -9.77
C GLY A 34 17.87 7.43 -9.82
N TRP A 35 17.17 6.31 -9.58
CA TRP A 35 15.70 6.30 -9.47
C TRP A 35 15.22 7.21 -8.33
N LYS A 36 15.82 7.09 -7.14
CA LYS A 36 15.44 7.89 -5.96
C LYS A 36 15.65 9.38 -6.21
N SER A 37 16.78 9.78 -6.78
CA SER A 37 17.07 11.20 -7.06
C SER A 37 16.09 11.79 -8.07
N LEU A 38 15.64 11.01 -9.06
CA LEU A 38 14.65 11.45 -10.05
C LEU A 38 13.24 11.54 -9.45
N SER A 39 12.83 10.53 -8.68
CA SER A 39 11.47 10.45 -8.12
C SER A 39 11.24 11.42 -6.97
N PHE A 40 12.27 11.69 -6.16
CA PHE A 40 12.15 12.46 -4.91
C PHE A 40 13.25 13.54 -4.79
N PRO A 41 13.31 14.51 -5.72
CA PRO A 41 14.41 15.48 -5.79
C PRO A 41 14.51 16.39 -4.57
N THR A 42 13.40 16.61 -3.84
CA THR A 42 13.32 17.46 -2.64
C THR A 42 13.45 16.67 -1.33
N GLY A 43 13.62 15.35 -1.38
CA GLY A 43 13.85 14.48 -0.23
C GLY A 43 12.62 14.14 0.63
N ASN A 44 11.66 15.04 0.78
CA ASN A 44 10.46 14.82 1.59
C ASN A 44 9.25 14.43 0.74
N VAL A 45 8.71 13.24 1.00
CA VAL A 45 7.44 12.78 0.42
C VAL A 45 6.57 12.11 1.47
N ARG A 46 5.25 12.28 1.34
CA ARG A 46 4.27 11.54 2.12
C ARG A 46 4.20 10.12 1.59
N GLY A 47 4.66 9.16 2.39
CA GLY A 47 4.56 7.74 2.10
C GLY A 47 3.57 7.08 3.06
N VAL A 48 2.71 6.22 2.53
CA VAL A 48 1.75 5.44 3.32
C VAL A 48 1.84 3.97 2.93
N PRO A 49 1.82 3.04 3.90
CA PRO A 49 1.60 1.63 3.62
C PRO A 49 0.20 1.44 3.04
N THR A 50 0.11 1.10 1.75
CA THR A 50 -1.19 1.00 1.05
C THR A 50 -2.14 0.01 1.72
N THR A 51 -1.64 -1.09 2.29
CA THR A 51 -2.49 -2.04 3.04
C THR A 51 -3.25 -1.36 4.18
N LEU A 52 -2.55 -0.56 5.01
CA LEU A 52 -3.17 0.17 6.11
C LEU A 52 -4.18 1.20 5.57
N TRP A 53 -3.79 1.94 4.55
CA TRP A 53 -4.62 2.96 3.92
C TRP A 53 -5.92 2.38 3.35
N THR A 54 -5.84 1.27 2.60
CA THR A 54 -7.01 0.60 2.04
C THR A 54 -7.89 0.05 3.15
N TYR A 55 -7.32 -0.60 4.17
CA TYR A 55 -8.10 -1.18 5.27
C TYR A 55 -8.86 -0.12 6.05
N TYR A 56 -8.21 1.02 6.32
CA TYR A 56 -8.79 2.13 7.03
C TYR A 56 -9.91 2.78 6.23
N HIS A 57 -9.65 3.20 4.99
CA HIS A 57 -10.61 4.00 4.23
C HIS A 57 -11.73 3.20 3.57
N ALA A 58 -11.50 1.91 3.28
CA ALA A 58 -12.54 1.00 2.78
C ALA A 58 -13.35 0.34 3.92
N GLY A 59 -13.20 0.74 5.19
CA GLY A 59 -13.97 0.19 6.30
C GLY A 59 -13.70 -1.29 6.60
N ILE A 60 -12.61 -1.87 6.09
CA ILE A 60 -12.29 -3.30 6.25
C ILE A 60 -11.94 -3.62 7.72
N LEU A 61 -11.52 -2.61 8.50
CA LEU A 61 -11.22 -2.76 9.92
C LEU A 61 -12.40 -3.32 10.72
N ASP A 62 -13.63 -3.02 10.34
CA ASP A 62 -14.83 -3.47 11.06
C ASP A 62 -15.11 -4.97 10.84
N ASN A 63 -14.53 -5.56 9.79
CA ASN A 63 -14.58 -6.99 9.49
C ASN A 63 -13.36 -7.76 10.00
N THR A 64 -12.43 -7.09 10.68
CA THR A 64 -11.22 -7.69 11.24
C THR A 64 -11.44 -8.07 12.71
N ASP A 65 -10.68 -9.03 13.24
CA ASP A 65 -10.75 -9.37 14.66
C ASP A 65 -10.45 -8.15 15.55
N ALA A 66 -11.09 -8.11 16.72
CA ALA A 66 -11.06 -6.96 17.62
C ALA A 66 -9.64 -6.59 18.10
N ASP A 67 -8.76 -7.59 18.25
CA ASP A 67 -7.37 -7.38 18.70
C ASP A 67 -6.54 -6.71 17.59
N THR A 68 -6.65 -7.17 16.35
CA THR A 68 -6.01 -6.53 15.21
C THR A 68 -6.53 -5.11 14.99
N ALA A 69 -7.84 -4.89 15.07
CA ALA A 69 -8.43 -3.55 14.94
C ALA A 69 -7.92 -2.59 16.03
N ALA A 70 -7.80 -3.06 17.28
CA ALA A 70 -7.25 -2.27 18.38
C ALA A 70 -5.78 -1.90 18.14
N LYS A 71 -4.94 -2.85 17.71
CA LYS A 71 -3.52 -2.60 17.40
C LYS A 71 -3.32 -1.65 16.24
N ILE A 72 -4.17 -1.73 15.21
CA ILE A 72 -4.11 -0.79 14.09
C ILE A 72 -4.42 0.62 14.58
N ARG A 73 -5.48 0.81 15.39
CA ARG A 73 -5.81 2.12 15.97
C ARG A 73 -4.67 2.65 16.83
N GLU A 74 -4.16 1.85 17.77
CA GLU A 74 -3.00 2.20 18.60
C GLU A 74 -1.80 2.64 17.74
N SER A 75 -1.48 1.90 16.67
CA SER A 75 -0.36 2.24 15.79
C SER A 75 -0.52 3.57 15.04
N ILE A 76 -1.77 3.98 14.77
CA ILE A 76 -2.09 5.26 14.13
C ILE A 76 -2.02 6.38 15.18
N ASP A 77 -2.66 6.18 16.33
CA ASP A 77 -2.76 7.17 17.41
C ASP A 77 -1.37 7.51 17.99
N GLU A 78 -0.51 6.51 18.16
CA GLU A 78 0.88 6.67 18.61
C GLU A 78 1.82 7.12 17.48
N GLY A 79 1.32 7.28 16.25
CA GLY A 79 2.10 7.76 15.10
C GLY A 79 3.18 6.78 14.61
N TRP A 80 3.09 5.49 14.96
CA TRP A 80 4.04 4.47 14.51
C TRP A 80 3.88 4.17 13.02
N MET A 81 2.66 4.27 12.51
CA MET A 81 2.31 4.02 11.11
C MET A 81 1.55 5.23 10.53
N PRO A 82 2.04 5.85 9.46
CA PRO A 82 1.36 7.00 8.88
C PRO A 82 0.09 6.57 8.16
N VAL A 83 -0.96 7.39 8.26
CA VAL A 83 -2.19 7.29 7.46
C VAL A 83 -2.52 8.67 6.93
N TYR A 84 -2.89 8.75 5.65
CA TYR A 84 -3.29 9.98 5.00
C TYR A 84 -4.72 9.86 4.42
N PRO A 85 -5.49 10.94 4.32
CA PRO A 85 -5.18 12.30 4.82
C PRO A 85 -4.89 12.35 6.32
N GLU A 86 -4.05 13.31 6.76
CA GLU A 86 -3.68 13.50 8.17
C GLU A 86 -4.91 13.94 8.98
N GLU A 87 -4.90 13.61 10.27
CA GLU A 87 -5.86 14.16 11.22
C GLU A 87 -5.60 15.67 11.40
N ARG A 88 -6.68 16.42 11.49
CA ARG A 88 -6.67 17.87 11.68
C ARG A 88 -6.66 18.20 13.17
N ASP A 89 -6.35 19.45 13.50
CA ASP A 89 -6.31 19.93 14.89
C ASP A 89 -7.66 19.79 15.64
N ASP A 90 -8.77 19.66 14.91
CA ASP A 90 -10.11 19.43 15.46
C ASP A 90 -10.42 17.96 15.77
N GLY A 91 -9.45 17.05 15.58
CA GLY A 91 -9.59 15.61 15.77
C GLY A 91 -10.29 14.89 14.62
N SER A 92 -10.64 15.60 13.54
CA SER A 92 -11.25 14.99 12.35
C SER A 92 -10.20 14.54 11.34
N ARG A 93 -10.42 13.38 10.74
CA ARG A 93 -9.63 12.90 9.59
C ARG A 93 -10.51 12.92 8.34
N PRO A 94 -10.17 13.70 7.31
CA PRO A 94 -10.97 13.74 6.09
C PRO A 94 -10.76 12.47 5.26
N ASP A 95 -11.78 12.11 4.49
CA ASP A 95 -11.69 11.06 3.48
C ASP A 95 -10.75 11.46 2.32
N PRO A 96 -10.16 10.48 1.62
CA PRO A 96 -9.41 10.75 0.40
C PRO A 96 -10.35 11.23 -0.70
N THR A 97 -9.97 12.30 -1.41
CA THR A 97 -10.84 12.93 -2.42
C THR A 97 -10.38 12.72 -3.85
N THR A 98 -9.08 12.51 -4.08
CA THR A 98 -8.54 12.38 -5.44
C THR A 98 -7.51 11.26 -5.49
N MET A 99 -7.65 10.39 -6.49
CA MET A 99 -6.77 9.26 -6.69
C MET A 99 -6.23 9.22 -8.12
N PHE A 100 -4.91 9.19 -8.26
CA PHE A 100 -4.23 8.90 -9.51
C PHE A 100 -3.76 7.46 -9.49
N VAL A 101 -4.13 6.69 -10.50
CA VAL A 101 -3.63 5.33 -10.70
C VAL A 101 -2.91 5.27 -12.04
N TRP A 102 -1.72 4.68 -12.03
CA TRP A 102 -0.97 4.46 -13.26
C TRP A 102 -0.05 3.25 -13.11
N ARG A 103 0.22 2.54 -14.22
CA ARG A 103 1.11 1.35 -14.25
C ARG A 103 0.70 0.21 -13.32
N GLY A 104 -0.52 0.20 -12.82
CA GLY A 104 -1.08 -0.87 -12.00
C GLY A 104 -2.60 -0.85 -12.04
N ASN A 105 -3.23 -2.03 -11.94
CA ASN A 105 -4.69 -2.16 -11.90
C ASN A 105 -5.14 -2.31 -10.44
N TYR A 106 -5.14 -1.20 -9.69
CA TYR A 106 -5.40 -1.19 -8.24
C TYR A 106 -6.79 -1.75 -7.91
N PHE A 107 -7.84 -1.26 -8.57
CA PHE A 107 -9.21 -1.65 -8.28
C PHE A 107 -9.42 -3.17 -8.40
N ASN A 108 -8.83 -3.79 -9.43
CA ASN A 108 -8.96 -5.23 -9.64
C ASN A 108 -8.13 -6.08 -8.66
N GLN A 109 -6.98 -5.58 -8.22
CA GLN A 109 -5.98 -6.34 -7.46
C GLN A 109 -6.02 -6.09 -5.95
N ALA A 110 -6.75 -5.06 -5.53
CA ALA A 110 -6.92 -4.73 -4.12
C ALA A 110 -7.43 -5.94 -3.32
N LYS A 111 -7.19 -5.91 -2.01
CA LYS A 111 -7.78 -6.90 -1.10
C LYS A 111 -9.03 -6.27 -0.50
N GLY A 112 -10.10 -7.06 -0.43
CA GLY A 112 -11.42 -6.55 -0.05
C GLY A 112 -12.12 -5.79 -1.18
N ASN A 113 -12.11 -6.32 -2.41
CA ASN A 113 -12.67 -5.64 -3.60
C ASN A 113 -14.09 -5.06 -3.38
N VAL A 114 -14.98 -5.81 -2.72
CA VAL A 114 -16.34 -5.33 -2.42
C VAL A 114 -16.30 -4.07 -1.54
N ALA A 115 -15.50 -4.08 -0.48
CA ALA A 115 -15.34 -2.92 0.39
C ALA A 115 -14.65 -1.73 -0.32
N VAL A 116 -13.71 -2.02 -1.23
CA VAL A 116 -13.10 -0.96 -2.05
C VAL A 116 -14.13 -0.31 -2.97
N GLU A 117 -15.00 -1.09 -3.61
CA GLU A 117 -16.06 -0.60 -4.50
C GLU A 117 -17.18 0.12 -3.74
N GLU A 118 -17.61 -0.42 -2.60
CA GLU A 118 -18.78 0.08 -1.87
C GLU A 118 -18.45 1.20 -0.87
N GLU A 119 -17.25 1.23 -0.28
CA GLU A 119 -16.89 2.18 0.78
C GLU A 119 -15.81 3.17 0.35
N LEU A 120 -14.73 2.70 -0.30
CA LEU A 120 -13.61 3.58 -0.65
C LEU A 120 -13.90 4.40 -1.92
N TRP A 121 -14.35 3.74 -2.98
CA TRP A 121 -14.54 4.39 -4.29
C TRP A 121 -15.53 5.56 -4.23
N PRO A 122 -16.67 5.47 -3.52
CA PRO A 122 -17.64 6.56 -3.44
C PRO A 122 -17.16 7.80 -2.69
N LYS A 123 -16.07 7.69 -1.90
CA LYS A 123 -15.46 8.82 -1.19
C LYS A 123 -14.59 9.69 -2.08
N LEU A 124 -14.15 9.16 -3.23
CA LEU A 124 -13.28 9.86 -4.15
C LEU A 124 -14.13 10.77 -5.05
N ASP A 125 -13.88 12.08 -4.98
CA ASP A 125 -14.48 13.08 -5.87
C ASP A 125 -13.94 12.99 -7.31
N LEU A 126 -12.71 12.46 -7.47
CA LEU A 126 -12.05 12.31 -8.76
C LEU A 126 -11.07 11.13 -8.77
N VAL A 127 -11.25 10.22 -9.73
CA VAL A 127 -10.33 9.13 -10.05
C VAL A 127 -9.79 9.31 -11.46
N VAL A 128 -8.47 9.35 -11.59
CA VAL A 128 -7.76 9.45 -12.87
C VAL A 128 -6.89 8.21 -13.06
N ASP A 129 -7.12 7.46 -14.14
CA ASP A 129 -6.26 6.35 -14.54
C ASP A 129 -5.44 6.72 -15.77
N ILE A 130 -4.12 6.51 -15.73
CA ILE A 130 -3.25 6.77 -16.89
C ILE A 130 -2.80 5.43 -17.46
N ASN A 131 -3.39 5.06 -18.60
CA ASN A 131 -3.23 3.72 -19.15
C ASN A 131 -3.15 3.71 -20.68
N PHE A 132 -2.58 2.63 -21.22
CA PHE A 132 -2.56 2.37 -22.66
C PHE A 132 -3.72 1.46 -23.10
N ARG A 133 -4.51 0.94 -22.15
CA ARG A 133 -5.66 0.07 -22.37
C ARG A 133 -6.73 0.33 -21.32
N MET A 134 -7.98 0.00 -21.63
CA MET A 134 -9.06 0.02 -20.67
C MET A 134 -8.99 -1.20 -19.74
N ASP A 135 -8.39 -1.04 -18.56
CA ASP A 135 -8.44 -2.07 -17.51
C ASP A 135 -9.56 -1.80 -16.49
N SER A 136 -9.71 -2.66 -15.48
CA SER A 136 -10.81 -2.49 -14.51
C SER A 136 -10.69 -1.20 -13.70
N THR A 137 -9.48 -0.70 -13.43
CA THR A 137 -9.34 0.59 -12.73
C THR A 137 -9.77 1.72 -13.64
N ALA A 138 -9.31 1.71 -14.90
CA ALA A 138 -9.73 2.67 -15.92
C ALA A 138 -11.25 2.67 -16.13
N LEU A 139 -11.88 1.49 -16.18
CA LEU A 139 -13.33 1.34 -16.37
C LEU A 139 -14.15 2.00 -15.26
N TYR A 140 -13.59 2.06 -14.05
CA TYR A 140 -14.21 2.66 -12.86
C TYR A 140 -13.64 4.05 -12.54
N SER A 141 -12.86 4.66 -13.44
CA SER A 141 -12.30 6.01 -13.27
C SER A 141 -13.14 7.06 -13.97
N ASP A 142 -13.08 8.31 -13.50
CA ASP A 142 -13.76 9.44 -14.13
C ASP A 142 -13.03 9.92 -15.39
N ILE A 143 -11.69 9.83 -15.39
CA ILE A 143 -10.82 10.23 -16.49
C ILE A 143 -9.83 9.10 -16.78
N VAL A 144 -9.69 8.77 -18.07
CA VAL A 144 -8.71 7.80 -18.60
C VAL A 144 -7.88 8.45 -19.70
#